data_AF-A0A1F3NSG4-F1
#
_entry.id   AF-A0A1F3NSG4-F1
#
_cell.length_a   1.000
_cell.length_b   1.000
_cell.length_c   1.000
_cell.angle_alpha   90.00
_cell.angle_beta   90.00
_cell.angle_gamma   90.00
#
_symmetry.space_group_name_H-M   'P 1'
#
loop_
_entity.id
_entity.type
_entity.pdbx_description
1 polymer ?
#
loop_
_entity_poly.entity_id
_entity_poly.type
_entity_poly.pdbx_seq_one_letter_code
_entity_poly.pdbx_strand_id
1 'polypeptide(L)'
;MEDIKELVRDYVIREYLDEGEEITFDSPLISSGYVDSFSMVSLLVFLENKFKIKIPPEKATPEAFDSVNKIVELVNKYINK
;
A
#
# COMPACT_ATOMS: atom_id res chain seq x y z
N MET A 1 13.70 -1.95 7.19
CA MET A 1 13.06 -1.74 5.86
C MET A 1 12.11 -2.88 5.55
N GLU A 2 12.44 -4.12 5.92
CA GLU A 2 11.50 -5.25 5.96
C GLU A 2 10.26 -4.92 6.81
N ASP A 3 10.42 -4.18 7.92
CA ASP A 3 9.32 -3.79 8.80
C ASP A 3 8.21 -2.97 8.11
N ILE A 4 8.55 -2.15 7.12
CA ILE A 4 7.55 -1.34 6.38
C ILE A 4 6.77 -2.25 5.42
N LYS A 5 7.46 -3.17 4.74
CA LYS A 5 6.84 -4.10 3.79
C LYS A 5 5.90 -5.05 4.50
N GLU A 6 6.32 -5.62 5.62
CA GLU A 6 5.48 -6.48 6.45
C GLU A 6 4.26 -5.72 6.97
N LEU A 7 4.45 -4.51 7.50
CA LEU A 7 3.35 -3.70 7.99
C LEU A 7 2.31 -3.36 6.91
N VAL A 8 2.77 -2.99 5.72
CA VAL A 8 1.87 -2.69 4.59
C VAL A 8 1.16 -3.96 4.13
N ARG A 9 1.89 -5.07 4.00
CA ARG A 9 1.30 -6.38 3.63
C ARG A 9 0.23 -6.80 4.63
N ASP A 10 0.53 -6.78 5.92
CA ASP A 10 -0.40 -7.19 6.97
C ASP A 10 -1.64 -6.31 7.01
N TYR A 11 -1.47 -5.00 6.81
CA TYR A 11 -2.61 -4.09 6.68
C TYR A 11 -3.46 -4.43 5.46
N VAL A 12 -2.85 -4.67 4.30
CA VAL A 12 -3.58 -5.02 3.07
C VAL A 12 -4.32 -6.35 3.24
N ILE A 13 -3.67 -7.37 3.80
CA ILE A 13 -4.31 -8.67 4.09
C ILE A 13 -5.50 -8.49 5.01
N ARG A 14 -5.33 -7.72 6.11
CA ARG A 14 -6.38 -7.57 7.11
C ARG A 14 -7.58 -6.75 6.63
N GLU A 15 -7.35 -5.72 5.83
CA GLU A 15 -8.40 -4.77 5.43
C GLU A 15 -9.05 -5.13 4.08
N TYR A 16 -8.35 -5.85 3.20
CA TYR A 16 -8.76 -6.01 1.80
C TYR A 16 -8.83 -7.46 1.30
N LEU A 17 -8.22 -8.43 1.98
CA LEU A 17 -8.27 -9.84 1.55
C LEU A 17 -9.30 -10.63 2.36
N ASP A 18 -9.92 -11.60 1.69
CA ASP A 18 -10.83 -12.55 2.33
C ASP A 18 -10.07 -13.66 3.08
N GLU A 19 -10.76 -14.34 4.00
CA GLU A 19 -10.17 -15.44 4.77
C GLU A 19 -9.63 -16.55 3.86
N GLY A 20 -8.32 -16.77 3.92
CA GLY A 20 -7.62 -17.79 3.15
C GLY A 20 -6.91 -17.30 1.90
N GLU A 21 -7.03 -16.01 1.57
CA GLU A 21 -6.22 -15.41 0.50
C GLU A 21 -4.85 -14.96 1.00
N GLU A 22 -3.82 -15.24 0.19
CA GLU A 22 -2.44 -14.85 0.48
C GLU A 22 -1.87 -14.02 -0.66
N ILE A 23 -1.22 -12.91 -0.31
CA ILE A 23 -0.44 -12.09 -1.22
C ILE A 23 1.03 -12.07 -0.83
N THR A 24 1.86 -11.97 -1.87
CA THR A 24 3.29 -11.69 -1.77
C THR A 24 3.55 -10.20 -1.93
N PHE A 25 4.79 -9.76 -1.76
CA PHE A 25 5.13 -8.34 -1.90
C PHE A 25 5.02 -7.80 -3.33
N ASP A 26 5.04 -8.69 -4.32
CA ASP A 26 4.94 -8.40 -5.76
C ASP A 26 3.57 -8.76 -6.35
N SER A 27 2.66 -9.29 -5.52
CA SER A 27 1.32 -9.62 -5.96
C SER A 27 0.59 -8.35 -6.39
N PRO A 28 -0.09 -8.38 -7.56
CA PRO A 28 -0.97 -7.30 -7.97
C PRO A 28 -2.11 -7.16 -6.97
N LEU A 29 -2.40 -5.94 -6.54
CA LEU A 29 -3.46 -5.60 -5.57
C LEU A 29 -4.63 -4.93 -6.27
N ILE A 30 -4.35 -3.93 -7.10
CA ILE A 30 -5.39 -3.22 -7.85
C ILE A 30 -5.76 -4.06 -9.08
N SER A 31 -4.75 -4.55 -9.80
CA SER A 31 -4.96 -5.31 -11.04
C SER A 31 -5.64 -6.67 -10.80
N SER A 32 -5.50 -7.24 -9.59
CA SER A 32 -6.21 -8.46 -9.19
C SER A 32 -7.65 -8.19 -8.71
N GLY A 33 -7.99 -6.94 -8.41
CA GLY A 33 -9.27 -6.56 -7.82
C GLY A 33 -9.34 -6.67 -6.29
N TYR A 34 -8.23 -6.90 -5.59
CA TYR A 34 -8.21 -6.91 -4.12
C TYR A 34 -8.42 -5.50 -3.54
N VAL A 35 -7.89 -4.49 -4.22
CA VAL A 35 -7.95 -3.11 -3.77
C VAL A 35 -8.66 -2.27 -4.82
N ASP A 36 -9.77 -1.64 -4.41
CA ASP A 36 -10.49 -0.69 -5.24
C ASP A 36 -9.94 0.75 -5.14
N SER A 37 -10.35 1.61 -6.06
CA SER A 37 -10.02 3.04 -6.07
C SER A 37 -10.35 3.76 -4.75
N PHE A 38 -11.41 3.36 -4.05
CA PHE A 38 -11.75 3.92 -2.73
C PHE A 38 -10.81 3.43 -1.63
N SER A 39 -10.52 2.12 -1.63
CA SER A 39 -9.60 1.48 -0.70
C SER A 39 -8.19 2.06 -0.81
N MET A 40 -7.76 2.44 -2.02
CA MET A 40 -6.49 3.13 -2.26
C MET A 40 -6.37 4.44 -1.47
N VAL A 41 -7.46 5.22 -1.36
CA VAL A 41 -7.47 6.47 -0.57
C VAL A 41 -7.31 6.17 0.91
N SER A 42 -8.00 5.15 1.42
CA SER A 42 -7.87 4.72 2.82
C SER A 42 -6.44 4.24 3.13
N LEU A 43 -5.84 3.47 2.23
CA LEU A 43 -4.45 3.02 2.35
C LEU A 43 -3.47 4.20 2.31
N LEU A 44 -3.67 5.15 1.39
CA LEU A 44 -2.87 6.38 1.34
C LEU A 44 -2.90 7.13 2.68
N VAL A 45 -4.10 7.39 3.21
CA VAL A 45 -4.28 8.08 4.49
C VAL A 45 -3.66 7.29 5.64
N PHE A 46 -3.78 5.97 5.65
CA PHE A 46 -3.12 5.12 6.64
C PHE A 46 -1.60 5.29 6.63
N LEU A 47 -0.98 5.25 5.45
CA LEU A 47 0.47 5.41 5.30
C LEU A 47 0.94 6.80 5.73
N GLU A 48 0.24 7.85 5.32
CA GLU A 48 0.53 9.23 5.74
C GLU A 48 0.48 9.38 7.27
N ASN A 49 -0.56 8.84 7.91
CA ASN A 49 -0.70 8.90 9.35
C ASN A 49 0.34 8.06 10.09
N LYS A 50 0.63 6.86 9.58
CA LYS A 50 1.56 5.91 10.20
C LYS A 50 2.99 6.39 10.13
N PHE A 51 3.42 6.92 8.99
CA PHE A 51 4.79 7.36 8.75
C PHE A 51 4.99 8.87 8.92
N LYS A 52 3.92 9.61 9.24
CA LYS A 52 3.93 11.08 9.39
C LYS A 52 4.47 11.79 8.14
N ILE A 53 4.13 11.26 6.97
CA ILE A 53 4.49 11.80 5.66
C ILE A 53 3.26 12.40 4.97
N LYS A 54 3.51 13.17 3.91
CA LYS A 54 2.47 13.71 3.04
C LYS A 54 2.75 13.33 1.60
N ILE A 55 1.90 12.49 1.03
CA ILE A 55 2.01 11.98 -0.34
C ILE A 55 0.94 12.69 -1.18
N PRO A 56 1.32 13.46 -2.21
CA PRO A 56 0.35 14.07 -3.11
C PRO A 56 -0.55 13.01 -3.75
N PRO A 57 -1.88 13.23 -3.82
CA PRO A 57 -2.81 12.26 -4.41
C PRO A 57 -2.48 11.95 -5.88
N GLU A 58 -1.89 12.91 -6.61
CA GLU A 58 -1.40 12.73 -7.98
C GLU A 58 -0.30 11.67 -8.11
N LYS A 59 0.39 11.34 -7.00
CA LYS A 59 1.42 10.30 -6.93
C LYS A 59 0.87 8.97 -6.43
N ALA A 60 -0.31 8.97 -5.84
CA ALA A 60 -1.02 7.77 -5.43
C ALA A 60 -1.84 7.21 -6.60
N THR A 61 -1.13 6.75 -7.63
CA THR A 61 -1.74 6.13 -8.81
C THR A 61 -2.00 4.64 -8.56
N PRO A 62 -2.96 4.03 -9.29
CA PRO A 62 -3.18 2.59 -9.27
C PRO A 62 -1.88 1.81 -9.45
N GLU A 63 -1.03 2.24 -10.38
CA GLU A 63 0.26 1.60 -10.64
C GLU A 63 1.19 1.63 -9.43
N ALA A 64 1.21 2.72 -8.64
CA ALA A 64 2.05 2.85 -7.46
C ALA A 64 1.51 2.06 -6.24
N PHE A 65 0.21 1.77 -6.25
CA PHE A 65 -0.49 1.01 -5.22
C PHE A 65 -0.74 -0.45 -5.61
N ASP A 66 -0.29 -0.86 -6.80
CA ASP A 66 -0.57 -2.18 -7.35
C ASP A 66 0.23 -3.30 -6.66
N SER A 67 1.27 -3.00 -5.89
CA SER A 67 1.96 -4.02 -5.09
C SER A 67 2.55 -3.42 -3.82
N VAL A 68 2.75 -4.26 -2.80
CA VAL A 68 3.35 -3.84 -1.52
C VAL A 68 4.74 -3.24 -1.75
N ASN A 69 5.55 -3.83 -2.63
CA ASN A 69 6.87 -3.29 -2.96
C ASN A 69 6.79 -1.86 -3.49
N LYS A 70 5.89 -1.58 -4.44
CA LYS A 70 5.73 -0.24 -5.01
C LYS A 70 5.22 0.78 -3.99
N ILE A 71 4.30 0.36 -3.10
CA ILE A 71 3.81 1.20 -2.01
C ILE A 71 4.96 1.57 -1.08
N VAL A 72 5.80 0.60 -0.70
CA VAL A 72 6.96 0.84 0.17
C VAL A 72 7.99 1.74 -0.52
N GLU A 73 8.23 1.55 -1.81
CA GLU A 73 9.10 2.46 -2.59
C GLU A 73 8.55 3.88 -2.61
N LEU A 74 7.24 4.05 -2.78
CA LEU A 74 6.59 5.35 -2.72
C LEU A 74 6.80 5.98 -1.35
N VAL A 75 6.46 5.26 -0.27
CA VAL A 75 6.61 5.72 1.11
C VAL A 75 8.06 6.11 1.44
N ASN A 76 9.04 5.29 1.03
CA ASN A 76 10.46 5.56 1.26
C ASN A 76 10.95 6.86 0.60
N LYS A 77 10.35 7.27 -0.53
CA LYS A 77 10.66 8.56 -1.20
C LYS A 77 10.24 9.78 -0.37
N TYR A 78 9.31 9.62 0.57
CA TYR A 78 8.82 10.71 1.42
C TYR A 78 9.30 10.63 2.86
N ILE A 79 9.62 9.44 3.39
CA ILE A 79 10.19 9.30 4.74
C ILE A 79 11.60 9.89 4.82
N ASN A 80 12.43 9.68 3.79
CA ASN A 80 13.83 10.11 3.78
C ASN A 80 14.02 11.54 3.23
N LYS A 81 12.96 12.35 3.23
CA LYS A 81 12.94 13.68 2.62
C LYS A 81 12.70 14.74 3.68
#